data_AF-A0A3D3L7C8-F1
#
_entry.id   AF-A0A3D3L7C8-F1
#
_cell.length_a   1.000
_cell.length_b   1.000
_cell.length_c   1.000
_cell.angle_alpha   90.00
_cell.angle_beta   90.00
_cell.angle_gamma   90.00
#
_symmetry.space_group_name_H-M   'P 1'
#
loop_
_entity.id
_entity.type
_entity.pdbx_description
1 polymer ?
#
loop_
_entity_poly.entity_id
_entity_poly.type
_entity_poly.pdbx_seq_one_letter_code
_entity_poly.pdbx_strand_id
1 'polypeptide(L)' 'MMGSCNFYTDPTHINPIPPHTLSFMLTQRGFVETTVIRLSPLASFPDTKVIDPELRQVVDSYYKEQNYAVICKKF' A
#
# COMPACT_ATOMS: atom_id res chain seq x y z
N MET A 1 -8.36 -0.33 1.08
CA MET A 1 -7.90 -0.24 2.47
C MET A 1 -6.57 -0.97 2.53
N MET A 2 -5.44 -0.25 2.47
CA MET A 2 -4.11 -0.86 2.26
C MET A 2 -3.54 -1.37 3.59
N GLY A 3 -3.29 -2.68 3.71
CA GLY A 3 -2.39 -3.29 4.71
C GLY A 3 -2.75 -3.21 6.20
N SER A 4 -3.75 -2.43 6.60
CA SER A 4 -4.04 -2.15 8.02
C SER A 4 -4.47 -3.36 8.85
N CYS A 5 -5.09 -4.37 8.21
CA CYS A 5 -5.55 -5.56 8.91
C CYS A 5 -4.39 -6.47 9.36
N ASN A 6 -3.30 -6.50 8.59
CA ASN A 6 -2.14 -7.34 8.88
C ASN A 6 -1.02 -6.57 9.60
N PHE A 7 -1.05 -5.24 9.62
CA PHE A 7 0.00 -4.45 10.25
C PHE A 7 0.16 -4.80 11.74
N TYR A 8 -0.93 -4.98 12.48
CA TYR A 8 -0.85 -5.25 13.93
C TYR A 8 -0.68 -6.73 14.29
N THR A 9 -0.42 -7.62 13.32
CA THR A 9 -0.14 -9.03 13.63
C THR A 9 1.25 -9.20 14.25
N ASP A 10 2.20 -8.33 13.89
CA ASP A 10 3.47 -8.21 14.57
C ASP A 10 3.34 -7.20 15.73
N PRO A 11 3.49 -7.63 17.00
CA PRO A 11 3.33 -6.75 18.17
C PRO A 11 4.45 -5.72 18.32
N THR A 12 5.55 -5.83 17.56
CA THR A 12 6.66 -4.88 17.58
C THR A 12 6.41 -3.64 16.71
N HIS A 13 5.39 -3.67 15.84
CA HIS A 13 5.02 -2.54 15.01
C HIS A 13 4.47 -1.37 15.83
N ILE A 14 4.94 -0.16 15.53
CA ILE A 14 4.54 1.06 16.25
C ILE A 14 3.36 1.74 15.54
N ASN A 15 3.56 2.23 14.32
CA ASN A 15 2.54 2.95 13.55
C ASN A 15 2.69 2.63 12.06
N PRO A 16 1.58 2.44 11.33
CA PRO A 16 1.64 2.29 9.89
C PRO A 16 2.11 3.60 9.26
N ILE A 17 3.01 3.50 8.28
CA ILE A 17 3.48 4.65 7.53
C ILE A 17 2.77 4.65 6.17
N PRO A 18 1.93 5.65 5.86
CA PRO A 18 1.36 5.76 4.54
C PRO A 18 2.44 6.12 3.50
N PRO A 19 2.38 5.58 2.28
CA PRO A 19 3.38 5.86 1.24
C PRO A 19 3.46 7.35 0.89
N HIS A 20 2.34 8.06 0.86
CA HIS A 20 2.32 9.51 0.60
C HIS A 20 3.03 10.31 1.70
N THR A 21 2.88 9.89 2.97
CA THR A 21 3.59 10.51 4.10
C THR A 21 5.09 10.32 3.96
N LEU A 22 5.54 9.09 3.63
CA LEU A 22 6.96 8.80 3.45
C LEU A 22 7.54 9.57 2.26
N SER A 23 6.82 9.64 1.13
CA SER A 23 7.22 10.44 -0.02
C SER A 23 7.35 11.92 0.30
N PHE A 24 6.38 12.48 1.03
CA PHE A 24 6.44 13.89 1.47
C PHE A 24 7.66 14.16 2.35
N MET A 25 7.94 13.28 3.32
CA MET A 25 9.09 13.42 4.21
C MET A 25 10.43 13.34 3.47
N LEU A 26 10.53 12.49 2.45
CA LEU A 26 11.73 12.39 1.60
C LEU A 26 11.92 13.68 0.79
N THR A 27 10.87 14.18 0.16
CA THR A 27 10.93 15.44 -0.59
C THR A 27 11.32 16.62 0.31
N GLN A 28 10.76 16.70 1.53
CA GLN A 28 11.14 17.72 2.52
C GLN A 28 12.62 17.63 2.94
N ARG A 29 13.23 16.45 2.87
CA ARG A 29 14.66 16.24 3.15
C ARG A 29 15.58 16.49 1.95
N GLY A 30 15.04 17.03 0.85
CA GLY A 30 15.81 17.37 -0.35
C GLY A 30 16.06 16.21 -1.30
N PHE A 31 15.37 15.08 -1.13
CA PHE A 31 15.34 14.05 -2.17
C PHE A 31 14.43 14.50 -3.33
N VAL A 32 14.79 14.10 -4.53
CA VAL A 32 14.06 14.39 -5.77
C VAL A 32 13.61 13.10 -6.46
N GLU A 33 12.77 13.22 -7.49
CA GLU A 33 12.32 12.08 -8.32
C GLU A 33 11.67 10.95 -7.49
N THR A 34 10.91 11.33 -6.44
CA THR A 34 10.27 10.38 -5.52
C THR A 34 9.13 9.61 -6.20
N THR A 35 9.28 8.29 -6.29
CA THR A 35 8.33 7.36 -6.92
C THR A 35 7.86 6.31 -5.91
N VAL A 36 6.55 6.07 -5.84
CA VAL A 36 5.96 5.00 -5.03
C VAL A 36 5.69 3.79 -5.91
N ILE A 37 6.31 2.66 -5.60
CA ILE A 37 6.07 1.38 -6.26
C ILE A 37 5.24 0.50 -5.33
N ARG A 38 4.12 -0.02 -5.83
CA ARG A 38 3.26 -0.97 -5.11
C ARG A 38 3.73 -2.40 -5.40
N LEU A 39 3.80 -3.23 -4.37
CA LEU A 39 4.41 -4.57 -4.40
C LEU A 39 3.51 -5.60 -3.71
N SER A 40 3.71 -6.87 -4.03
CA SER A 40 3.00 -8.00 -3.41
C SER A 40 1.46 -7.93 -3.61
N PRO A 41 0.97 -8.05 -4.86
CA PRO A 41 -0.45 -8.30 -5.08
C PRO A 41 -0.85 -9.61 -4.41
N LEU A 42 -2.04 -9.66 -3.82
CA LEU A 42 -2.55 -10.91 -3.25
C LEU A 42 -2.80 -11.91 -4.39
N ALA A 43 -2.21 -13.11 -4.26
CA ALA A 43 -2.23 -14.15 -5.27
C ALA A 43 -3.62 -14.74 -5.56
N SER A 44 -4.63 -14.39 -4.75
CA SER A 44 -5.95 -15.01 -4.80
C SER A 44 -7.02 -13.92 -4.66
N PHE A 45 -7.38 -13.30 -5.79
CA PHE A 45 -8.65 -12.61 -5.87
C PHE A 45 -9.76 -13.66 -5.86
N PRO A 46 -10.81 -13.52 -5.03
CA PRO A 46 -11.99 -14.37 -5.15
C PRO A 46 -12.58 -14.20 -6.55
N ASP A 47 -13.01 -15.33 -7.13
CA ASP A 47 -13.53 -15.39 -8.50
C ASP A 47 -14.66 -14.36 -8.67
N THR A 48 -14.43 -13.33 -9.48
CA THR A 48 -15.23 -12.08 -9.46
C THR A 48 -16.67 -12.28 -9.94
N LYS A 49 -17.01 -13.49 -10.41
CA LYS A 49 -18.36 -13.90 -10.81
C LYS A 49 -19.33 -14.07 -9.63
N VAL A 50 -18.82 -14.21 -8.40
CA VAL A 50 -19.64 -14.40 -7.19
C VAL A 50 -19.90 -13.08 -6.45
N ILE A 51 -19.23 -12.00 -6.85
CA ILE A 51 -19.25 -10.72 -6.14
C ILE A 51 -20.30 -9.81 -6.77
N ASP A 52 -21.17 -9.25 -5.92
CA ASP A 52 -22.12 -8.20 -6.31
C ASP A 52 -21.37 -7.05 -7.02
N PRO A 53 -21.83 -6.61 -8.22
CA PRO A 53 -21.25 -5.47 -8.92
C PRO A 53 -21.06 -4.22 -8.06
N GLU A 54 -21.96 -3.96 -7.11
CA GLU A 54 -21.90 -2.80 -6.22
C GLU A 54 -20.75 -2.90 -5.21
N LEU A 55 -20.34 -4.12 -4.84
CA LEU A 55 -19.28 -4.37 -3.86
C LEU A 55 -17.90 -4.54 -4.48
N ARG A 56 -17.83 -4.66 -5.81
CA ARG A 56 -16.58 -4.97 -6.53
C ARG A 56 -15.45 -4.01 -6.19
N GLN A 57 -15.72 -2.70 -6.18
CA GLN A 57 -14.71 -1.69 -5.86
C GLN A 57 -14.18 -1.82 -4.43
N VAL A 58 -15.08 -2.11 -3.47
CA VAL A 58 -14.72 -2.29 -2.07
C VAL A 58 -13.85 -3.52 -1.91
N VAL A 59 -14.29 -4.66 -2.47
CA VAL A 59 -13.53 -5.92 -2.43
C VAL A 59 -12.17 -5.76 -3.08
N ASP A 60 -12.10 -5.17 -4.29
CA ASP A 60 -10.83 -4.91 -4.96
C ASP A 60 -9.87 -4.10 -4.07
N SER A 61 -10.40 -3.16 -3.28
CA SER A 61 -9.58 -2.36 -2.37
C SER A 61 -8.96 -3.13 -1.19
N TYR A 62 -9.50 -4.30 -0.83
CA TYR A 62 -8.97 -5.19 0.22
C TYR A 62 -7.89 -6.14 -0.32
N TYR A 63 -7.98 -6.51 -1.60
CA TYR A 63 -7.06 -7.45 -2.24
C TYR A 63 -5.92 -6.76 -3.03
N LYS A 64 -5.83 -5.43 -2.97
CA LYS A 64 -4.74 -4.63 -3.56
C LYS A 64 -3.37 -4.95 -2.95
N GLU A 65 -2.33 -4.46 -3.64
CA GLU A 65 -0.92 -4.65 -3.28
C GLU A 65 -0.65 -4.25 -1.82
N GLN A 66 -0.18 -5.21 -1.01
CA GLN A 66 -0.05 -5.00 0.44
C GLN A 66 1.23 -4.26 0.82
N ASN A 67 2.27 -4.37 -0.01
CA ASN A 67 3.56 -3.77 0.24
C ASN A 67 3.79 -2.57 -0.69
N TYR A 68 4.72 -1.71 -0.30
CA TYR A 68 5.17 -0.63 -1.17
C TYR A 68 6.66 -0.32 -0.92
N ALA A 69 7.29 0.24 -1.93
CA ALA A 69 8.60 0.84 -1.85
C ALA A 69 8.51 2.30 -2.30
N VAL A 70 9.32 3.18 -1.70
CA VAL A 70 9.49 4.54 -2.19
C VAL A 70 10.94 4.72 -2.61
N ILE A 71 11.15 5.04 -3.88
CA ILE A 71 12.47 5.23 -4.48
C ILE A 71 12.63 6.72 -4.76
N CYS A 72 13.78 7.27 -4.43
CA CYS A 72 14.11 8.67 -4.69
C CYS A 72 15.62 8.82 -4.89
N LYS A 73 16.03 9.98 -5.42
CA LYS A 73 17.42 10.32 -5.72
C LYS A 73 17.86 11.51 -4.88
N LYS A 74 19.13 11.52 -4.48
CA LYS A 74 19.77 12.65 -3.79
C LYS A 74 20.98 13.11 -4.62
N PHE A 75 21.07 14.41 -4.85
CA PHE A 75 22.22 15.03 -5.49
C PHE A 75 23.29 15.38 -4.47
#